data_AF-A0A5J4QHZ0-F1
#
_entry.id   AF-A0A5J4QHZ0-F1
#
_cell.length_a   1.000
_cell.length_b   1.000
_cell.length_c   1.000
_cell.angle_alpha   90.00
_cell.angle_beta   90.00
_cell.angle_gamma   90.00
#
_symmetry.space_group_name_H-M   'P 1'
#
loop_
_entity.id
_entity.type
_entity.pdbx_description
1 polymer ?
#
loop_
_entity_poly.entity_id
_entity_poly.type
_entity_poly.pdbx_seq_one_letter_code
_entity_poly.pdbx_strand_id
1 'polypeptide(L)'
;MKPFDEFVSNKMIIIASFVLGAFIIYPRIISLPGELFYITNPGTEVGYVLFFSFRYLFFCLLTWILLTVNIRKQDTLVFTERLLKTFLITVVAYILYVLFSVAVSKHADCFTGLLLFQFVVTCLLCSFIGHFFAMYSKQRKQEHEIEKLQTEKLQSRYEALANQINPHFFFNSLNGLTALIRDNKKSQTLEYINKLSAVFRYILQSDKKGLIPL
;
A
#
# COMPACT_ATOMS: atom_id res chain seq x y z
N MET A 1 0.01 2.98 -13.87
CA MET A 1 -0.14 3.18 -12.41
C MET A 1 1.05 2.49 -11.72
N LYS A 2 1.87 3.21 -10.96
CA LYS A 2 3.05 2.64 -10.27
C LYS A 2 2.59 1.66 -9.17
N PRO A 3 3.28 0.52 -8.97
CA PRO A 3 2.89 -0.45 -7.93
C PRO A 3 2.91 0.22 -6.56
N PHE A 4 1.93 -0.11 -5.73
CA PHE A 4 1.71 0.47 -4.39
C PHE A 4 2.93 0.36 -3.45
N ASP A 5 3.85 -0.56 -3.71
CA ASP A 5 5.15 -0.66 -3.03
C ASP A 5 6.01 0.61 -3.16
N GLU A 6 5.73 1.48 -4.14
CA GLU A 6 6.37 2.79 -4.31
C GLU A 6 5.79 3.90 -3.41
N PHE A 7 4.64 3.65 -2.74
CA PHE A 7 3.99 4.64 -1.87
C PHE A 7 4.72 4.83 -0.54
N VAL A 8 5.31 3.76 0.01
CA VAL A 8 6.16 3.85 1.21
C VAL A 8 7.62 3.82 0.79
N SER A 9 8.12 4.99 0.39
CA SER A 9 9.55 5.18 0.13
C SER A 9 10.38 4.87 1.38
N ASN A 10 11.60 4.35 1.21
CA ASN A 10 12.58 4.17 2.29
C ASN A 10 12.73 5.44 3.14
N LYS A 11 12.65 6.60 2.50
CA LYS A 11 12.71 7.90 3.17
C LYS A 11 11.58 8.08 4.20
N MET A 12 10.36 7.66 3.88
CA MET A 12 9.21 7.75 4.78
C MET A 12 9.39 6.86 6.02
N ILE A 13 9.89 5.64 5.83
CA ILE A 13 10.16 4.72 6.96
C ILE A 13 11.24 5.29 7.88
N ILE A 14 12.31 5.87 7.30
CA ILE A 14 13.37 6.51 8.07
C ILE A 14 12.83 7.71 8.85
N ILE A 15 12.10 8.62 8.21
CA ILE A 15 11.51 9.79 8.89
C ILE A 15 10.57 9.34 10.01
N ALA A 16 9.69 8.37 9.75
CA ALA A 16 8.80 7.80 10.76
C ALA A 16 9.56 7.20 11.95
N SER A 17 10.69 6.52 11.71
CA SER A 17 11.51 5.95 12.78
C SER A 17 12.11 7.00 13.72
N PHE A 18 12.56 8.14 13.18
CA PHE A 18 13.09 9.25 14.00
C PHE A 18 12.00 9.92 14.84
N VAL A 19 10.82 10.14 14.24
CA VAL A 19 9.66 10.73 14.93
C VAL A 19 9.15 9.80 16.02
N LEU A 20 8.97 8.51 15.71
CA LEU A 20 8.53 7.52 16.70
C LEU A 20 9.57 7.31 17.79
N GLY A 21 10.86 7.28 17.46
CA GLY A 21 11.94 7.23 18.45
C GLY A 21 11.89 8.41 19.44
N ALA A 22 11.65 9.62 18.93
CA ALA A 22 11.48 10.81 19.77
C ALA A 22 10.21 10.72 20.64
N PHE A 23 9.10 10.27 20.06
CA PHE A 23 7.84 10.05 20.78
C PHE A 23 8.00 9.00 21.88
N ILE A 24 8.69 7.88 21.65
CA ILE A 24 8.86 6.83 22.67
C ILE A 24 9.73 7.34 23.83
N ILE A 25 10.76 8.13 23.54
CA ILE A 25 11.71 8.64 24.54
C ILE A 25 11.23 9.93 25.21
N TYR A 26 10.10 10.50 24.79
CA TYR A 26 9.59 11.80 25.26
C TYR A 26 9.70 12.05 26.78
N PRO A 27 9.40 11.08 27.69
CA PRO A 27 9.46 11.34 29.13
C PRO A 27 10.88 11.64 29.60
N ARG A 28 11.89 11.05 28.94
CA ARG A 28 13.30 11.31 29.22
C ARG A 28 13.80 12.59 28.55
N ILE A 29 13.24 12.98 27.41
CA ILE A 29 13.55 14.27 26.76
C ILE A 29 13.12 15.43 27.67
N ILE A 30 11.96 15.34 28.29
CA ILE A 30 11.42 16.39 29.17
C ILE A 30 12.21 16.49 30.48
N SER A 31 12.70 15.38 31.02
CA SER A 31 13.49 15.36 32.28
C SER A 31 14.96 15.74 32.09
N LEU A 32 15.49 15.66 30.86
CA LEU A 32 16.88 15.96 30.51
C LEU A 32 17.41 17.31 31.05
N PRO A 33 16.72 18.47 30.88
CA PRO A 33 17.24 19.75 31.33
C PRO A 33 17.34 19.83 32.86
N GLY A 34 16.38 19.24 33.56
CA GLY A 34 16.37 19.18 35.02
C GLY A 34 17.52 18.31 35.53
N GLU A 35 17.68 17.10 34.99
CA GLU A 35 18.75 16.19 35.39
C GLU A 35 20.15 16.79 35.13
N LEU A 36 20.34 17.50 34.01
CA LEU A 36 21.62 18.13 33.67
C LEU A 36 21.98 19.28 34.63
N PHE A 37 20.99 20.06 35.10
CA PHE A 37 21.21 21.18 36.02
C PHE A 37 21.72 20.74 37.41
N TYR A 38 21.37 19.54 37.86
CA TYR A 38 21.80 19.01 39.16
C TYR A 38 23.17 18.32 39.12
N ILE A 39 23.77 18.15 37.94
CA ILE A 39 25.10 17.56 37.81
C ILE A 39 26.14 18.62 38.13
N THR A 40 26.83 18.48 39.26
CA THR A 40 27.85 19.44 39.73
C THR A 40 29.28 19.04 39.37
N ASN A 41 29.50 17.80 38.91
CA ASN A 41 30.82 17.29 38.57
C ASN A 41 31.14 17.48 37.07
N PRO A 42 32.20 18.22 36.71
CA PRO A 42 32.63 18.33 35.32
C PRO A 42 33.09 16.96 34.80
N GLY A 43 32.51 16.50 33.69
CA GLY A 43 32.78 15.21 33.05
C GLY A 43 31.62 14.21 33.11
N THR A 44 30.77 14.26 34.14
CA THR A 44 29.55 13.41 34.20
C THR A 44 28.45 13.88 33.26
N GLU A 45 28.40 15.18 32.95
CA GLU A 45 27.48 15.76 31.98
C GLU A 45 27.68 15.20 30.57
N VAL A 46 28.93 15.11 30.12
CA VAL A 46 29.29 14.60 28.78
C VAL A 46 28.88 13.13 28.66
N GLY A 47 29.17 12.31 29.68
CA GLY A 47 28.74 10.91 29.71
C GLY A 47 27.22 10.75 29.66
N TYR A 48 26.49 11.62 30.38
CA TYR A 48 25.04 11.61 30.40
C TYR A 48 24.45 11.94 29.01
N VAL A 49 24.94 13.01 28.36
CA VAL A 49 24.51 13.39 27.01
C VAL A 49 24.81 12.30 25.98
N LEU A 50 26.01 11.70 26.03
CA LEU A 50 26.37 10.59 25.14
C LEU A 50 25.46 9.38 25.32
N PHE A 51 25.15 9.01 26.56
CA PHE A 51 24.23 7.90 26.85
C PHE A 51 22.79 8.19 26.39
N PHE A 52 22.34 9.44 26.55
CA PHE A 52 21.05 9.90 26.03
C PHE A 52 21.01 9.81 24.50
N SER A 53 22.03 10.28 23.80
CA SER A 53 22.15 10.18 22.34
C SER A 53 22.17 8.72 21.88
N PHE A 54 22.90 7.85 22.56
CA PHE A 54 22.89 6.41 22.30
C PHE A 54 21.48 5.83 22.43
N ARG A 55 20.76 6.12 23.52
CA ARG A 55 19.38 5.66 23.71
C ARG A 55 18.47 6.13 22.59
N TYR A 56 18.56 7.39 22.20
CA TYR A 56 17.77 7.94 21.10
C TYR A 56 18.02 7.21 19.79
N LEU A 57 19.29 7.07 19.40
CA LEU A 57 19.67 6.36 18.17
C LEU A 57 19.26 4.88 18.21
N PHE A 58 19.36 4.23 19.37
CA PHE A 58 18.94 2.84 19.54
C PHE A 58 17.46 2.64 19.24
N PHE A 59 16.58 3.48 19.81
CA PHE A 59 15.13 3.38 19.54
C PHE A 59 14.78 3.77 18.10
N CYS A 60 15.47 4.74 17.50
CA CYS A 60 15.32 5.04 16.07
C CYS A 60 15.69 3.84 15.19
N LEU A 61 16.81 3.19 15.49
CA LEU A 61 17.25 1.98 14.78
C LEU A 61 16.26 0.82 14.97
N LEU A 62 15.81 0.58 16.20
CA LEU A 62 14.86 -0.48 16.51
C LEU A 62 13.53 -0.26 15.76
N THR A 63 12.95 0.93 15.86
CA THR A 63 11.71 1.27 15.15
C THR A 63 11.87 1.17 13.64
N TRP A 64 13.00 1.59 13.08
CA TRP A 64 13.30 1.43 11.65
C TRP A 64 13.34 -0.04 11.23
N ILE A 65 14.02 -0.91 11.99
CA ILE A 65 14.07 -2.35 11.74
C ILE A 65 12.66 -2.95 11.80
N LEU A 66 11.90 -2.67 12.86
CA LEU A 66 10.57 -3.23 13.06
C LEU A 66 9.58 -2.79 11.98
N LEU A 67 9.58 -1.51 11.60
CA LEU A 67 8.75 -0.99 10.52
C LEU A 67 9.15 -1.61 9.18
N THR A 68 10.46 -1.74 8.90
CA THR A 68 10.94 -2.35 7.66
C THR A 68 10.49 -3.81 7.55
N VAL A 69 10.63 -4.60 8.63
CA VAL A 69 10.17 -5.99 8.67
C VAL A 69 8.65 -6.07 8.48
N ASN A 70 7.88 -5.24 9.19
CA ASN A 70 6.43 -5.28 9.14
C ASN A 70 5.83 -4.77 7.81
N ILE A 71 6.44 -3.77 7.17
CA ILE A 71 5.92 -3.16 5.95
C ILE A 71 6.36 -3.94 4.70
N ARG A 72 7.62 -4.39 4.65
CA ARG A 72 8.19 -5.00 3.44
C ARG A 72 7.97 -6.51 3.34
N LYS A 73 8.12 -7.24 4.45
CA LYS A 73 7.89 -8.69 4.48
C LYS A 73 6.42 -8.96 4.79
N GLN A 74 5.55 -8.72 3.81
CA GLN A 74 4.10 -8.96 3.93
C GLN A 74 3.73 -10.44 3.83
N ASP A 75 4.52 -11.33 4.45
CA ASP A 75 4.38 -12.76 4.26
C ASP A 75 3.11 -13.31 4.95
N THR A 76 2.58 -12.58 5.94
CA THR A 76 1.46 -13.03 6.76
C THR A 76 0.43 -11.92 6.98
N LEU A 77 -0.86 -12.27 6.83
CA LEU A 77 -1.99 -11.38 7.15
C LEU A 77 -2.46 -11.54 8.61
N VAL A 78 -2.01 -12.60 9.29
CA VAL A 78 -2.40 -12.93 10.65
C VAL A 78 -1.65 -12.02 11.63
N PHE A 79 -2.41 -11.27 12.44
CA PHE A 79 -1.85 -10.34 13.42
C PHE A 79 -0.95 -11.03 14.45
N THR A 80 -1.34 -12.22 14.94
CA THR A 80 -0.61 -12.96 15.98
C THR A 80 0.81 -13.34 15.55
N GLU A 81 1.00 -13.78 14.30
CA GLU A 81 2.33 -14.15 13.79
C GLU A 81 3.24 -12.92 13.65
N ARG A 82 2.68 -11.78 13.23
CA ARG A 82 3.41 -10.50 13.17
C ARG A 82 3.79 -10.01 14.56
N LEU A 83 2.85 -10.09 15.50
CA LEU A 83 3.08 -9.73 16.89
C LEU A 83 4.19 -10.60 17.49
N LEU A 84 4.17 -11.92 17.27
CA LEU A 84 5.19 -12.84 17.76
C LEU A 84 6.58 -12.54 17.18
N LYS A 85 6.68 -12.31 15.87
CA LYS A 85 7.95 -11.92 15.21
C LYS A 85 8.49 -10.60 15.77
N THR A 86 7.62 -9.59 15.89
CA THR A 86 7.98 -8.27 16.43
C THR A 86 8.41 -8.38 17.90
N PHE A 87 7.67 -9.17 18.69
CA PHE A 87 7.97 -9.45 20.08
C PHE A 87 9.36 -10.09 20.24
N LEU A 88 9.67 -11.12 19.46
CA LEU A 88 10.98 -11.78 19.50
C LEU A 88 12.13 -10.80 19.20
N ILE A 89 11.98 -9.97 18.16
CA ILE A 89 12.98 -8.94 17.82
C ILE A 89 13.14 -7.94 18.97
N THR A 90 12.04 -7.49 19.58
CA THR A 90 12.09 -6.54 20.69
C THR A 90 12.70 -7.13 21.96
N VAL A 91 12.49 -8.41 22.25
CA VAL A 91 13.12 -9.09 23.39
C VAL A 91 14.63 -9.17 23.19
N VAL A 92 15.09 -9.56 21.99
CA VAL A 92 16.52 -9.57 21.66
C VAL A 92 17.11 -8.18 21.76
N ALA A 93 16.43 -7.16 21.21
CA ALA A 93 16.87 -5.77 21.30
C ALA A 93 16.94 -5.28 22.75
N TYR A 94 15.98 -5.65 23.60
CA TYR A 94 16.00 -5.32 25.02
C TYR A 94 17.20 -5.91 25.74
N ILE A 95 17.50 -7.20 25.51
CA ILE A 95 18.67 -7.88 26.10
C ILE A 95 19.97 -7.21 25.64
N LEU A 96 20.08 -6.89 24.34
CA LEU A 96 21.26 -6.21 23.78
C LEU A 96 21.44 -4.80 24.38
N TYR A 97 20.34 -4.05 24.54
CA TYR A 97 20.37 -2.74 25.17
C TYR A 97 20.84 -2.82 26.61
N VAL A 98 20.28 -3.75 27.40
CA VAL A 98 20.64 -3.98 28.81
C VAL A 98 22.11 -4.39 28.94
N LEU A 99 22.57 -5.35 28.14
CA LEU A 99 23.97 -5.81 28.16
C LEU A 99 24.95 -4.66 27.87
N PHE A 100 24.68 -3.89 26.81
CA PHE A 100 25.51 -2.75 26.45
C PHE A 100 25.47 -1.66 27.53
N SER A 101 24.28 -1.38 28.07
CA SER A 101 24.09 -0.37 29.10
C SER A 101 24.86 -0.68 30.38
N VAL A 102 24.86 -1.94 30.84
CA VAL A 102 25.62 -2.39 32.02
C VAL A 102 27.13 -2.36 31.77
N ALA A 103 27.57 -2.70 30.56
CA ALA A 103 28.98 -2.68 30.19
C ALA A 103 29.57 -1.26 30.16
N VAL A 104 28.80 -0.27 29.72
CA VAL A 104 29.27 1.12 29.52
C VAL A 104 29.03 2.00 30.75
N SER A 105 27.94 1.79 31.50
CA SER A 105 27.60 2.63 32.65
C SER A 105 27.16 1.81 33.87
N LYS A 106 27.91 1.91 34.97
CA LYS A 106 27.56 1.30 36.26
C LYS A 106 26.34 1.94 36.93
N HIS A 107 25.91 3.13 36.48
CA HIS A 107 24.74 3.86 36.98
C HIS A 107 23.52 3.77 36.04
N ALA A 108 23.52 2.82 35.13
CA ALA A 108 22.43 2.73 34.15
C ALA A 108 21.08 2.44 34.82
N ASP A 109 20.08 3.26 34.46
CA ASP A 109 18.63 3.04 34.56
C ASP A 109 18.18 1.78 33.78
N CYS A 110 18.89 0.67 33.98
CA CYS A 110 18.84 -0.53 33.16
C CYS A 110 17.55 -1.32 33.41
N PHE A 111 16.92 -1.08 34.56
CA PHE A 111 15.75 -1.79 35.07
C PHE A 111 14.61 -0.86 35.50
N THR A 112 14.52 0.33 34.91
CA THR A 112 13.41 1.24 35.21
C THR A 112 12.15 0.77 34.50
N GLY A 113 11.00 0.73 35.20
CA GLY A 113 9.71 0.36 34.61
C GLY A 113 9.35 1.18 33.36
N LEU A 114 9.84 2.43 33.29
CA LEU A 114 9.73 3.29 32.10
C LEU A 114 10.43 2.71 30.87
N LEU A 115 11.61 2.11 31.00
CA LEU A 115 12.33 1.48 29.89
C LEU A 115 11.53 0.29 29.36
N LEU A 116 11.06 -0.58 30.24
CA LEU A 116 10.29 -1.76 29.88
C LEU A 116 8.98 -1.35 29.17
N PHE A 117 8.31 -0.31 29.70
CA PHE A 117 7.15 0.31 29.06
C PHE A 117 7.45 0.81 27.64
N GLN A 118 8.58 1.49 27.43
CA GLN A 118 8.99 1.97 26.10
C GLN A 118 9.19 0.82 25.10
N PHE A 119 9.79 -0.29 25.51
CA PHE A 119 9.94 -1.47 24.64
C PHE A 119 8.58 -2.11 24.31
N VAL A 120 7.67 -2.22 25.29
CA VAL A 120 6.31 -2.72 25.08
C VAL A 120 5.54 -1.83 24.11
N VAL A 121 5.57 -0.50 24.31
CA VAL A 121 4.93 0.47 23.42
C VAL A 121 5.51 0.35 22.01
N THR A 122 6.83 0.27 21.88
CA THR A 122 7.51 0.10 20.58
C THR A 122 7.03 -1.17 19.86
N CYS A 123 6.97 -2.30 20.58
CA CYS A 123 6.51 -3.58 20.05
C CYS A 123 5.08 -3.50 19.53
N LEU A 124 4.15 -3.00 20.36
CA LEU A 124 2.73 -2.90 20.01
C LEU A 124 2.51 -1.92 18.87
N LEU A 125 3.07 -0.72 18.96
CA LEU A 125 2.89 0.34 17.98
C LEU A 125 3.40 -0.08 16.59
N CYS A 126 4.60 -0.66 16.49
CA CYS A 126 5.11 -1.17 15.22
C CYS A 126 4.28 -2.33 14.67
N SER A 127 3.77 -3.22 15.53
CA SER A 127 2.90 -4.32 15.11
C SER A 127 1.57 -3.82 14.54
N PHE A 128 0.93 -2.84 15.21
CA PHE A 128 -0.31 -2.23 14.74
C PHE A 128 -0.11 -1.49 13.43
N ILE A 129 0.90 -0.63 13.32
CA ILE A 129 1.21 0.09 12.07
C ILE A 129 1.40 -0.90 10.91
N GLY A 130 2.18 -1.96 11.14
CA GLY A 130 2.38 -3.03 10.18
C GLY A 130 1.09 -3.70 9.72
N HIS A 131 0.21 -4.03 10.67
CA HIS A 131 -1.05 -4.70 10.38
C HIS A 131 -2.03 -3.80 9.62
N PHE A 132 -2.21 -2.55 10.05
CA PHE A 132 -3.03 -1.56 9.35
C PHE A 132 -2.54 -1.35 7.92
N PHE A 133 -1.22 -1.24 7.73
CA PHE A 133 -0.64 -1.11 6.40
C PHE A 133 -0.92 -2.34 5.51
N ALA A 134 -0.78 -3.55 6.05
CA ALA A 134 -1.07 -4.78 5.33
C ALA A 134 -2.55 -4.85 4.90
N MET A 135 -3.48 -4.53 5.81
CA MET A 135 -4.92 -4.48 5.51
C MET A 135 -5.26 -3.46 4.43
N TYR A 136 -4.70 -2.24 4.54
CA TYR A 136 -4.90 -1.19 3.54
C TYR A 136 -4.38 -1.61 2.16
N SER A 137 -3.18 -2.19 2.10
CA SER A 137 -2.59 -2.66 0.84
C SER A 137 -3.42 -3.77 0.19
N LYS A 138 -4.00 -4.67 0.98
CA LYS A 138 -4.87 -5.74 0.51
C LYS A 138 -6.16 -5.19 -0.07
N GLN A 139 -6.80 -4.25 0.63
CA GLN A 139 -8.01 -3.61 0.16
C GLN A 139 -7.78 -2.91 -1.19
N ARG A 140 -6.68 -2.16 -1.34
CA ARG A 140 -6.34 -1.50 -2.62
C ARG A 140 -6.11 -2.48 -3.75
N LYS A 141 -5.44 -3.61 -3.49
CA LYS A 141 -5.25 -4.67 -4.49
C LYS A 141 -6.59 -5.25 -4.93
N GLN A 142 -7.50 -5.50 -3.98
CA GLN A 142 -8.85 -6.01 -4.28
C GLN A 142 -9.70 -5.01 -5.06
N GLU A 143 -9.67 -3.73 -4.70
CA GLU A 143 -10.38 -2.66 -5.44
C GLU A 143 -9.92 -2.61 -6.90
N HIS A 144 -8.60 -2.67 -7.13
CA HIS A 144 -8.05 -2.68 -8.49
C HIS A 144 -8.40 -3.95 -9.27
N GLU A 145 -8.45 -5.10 -8.61
CA GLU A 145 -8.87 -6.36 -9.23
C GLU A 145 -10.35 -6.33 -9.62
N ILE A 146 -11.21 -5.77 -8.75
CA ILE A 146 -12.63 -5.58 -9.04
C ILE A 146 -12.82 -4.63 -10.23
N GLU A 147 -12.11 -3.50 -10.26
CA GLU A 147 -12.19 -2.54 -11.36
C GLU A 147 -11.78 -3.19 -12.68
N LYS A 148 -10.67 -3.95 -12.67
CA LYS A 148 -10.21 -4.72 -13.85
C LYS A 148 -11.26 -5.73 -14.32
N LEU A 149 -11.83 -6.51 -13.41
CA LEU A 149 -12.87 -7.50 -13.73
C LEU A 149 -14.14 -6.84 -14.26
N GLN A 150 -14.50 -5.65 -13.76
CA GLN A 150 -15.63 -4.88 -14.29
C GLN A 150 -15.38 -4.42 -15.73
N THR A 151 -14.17 -3.96 -16.04
CA THR A 151 -13.79 -3.60 -17.41
C THR A 151 -13.83 -4.80 -18.34
N GLU A 152 -13.26 -5.94 -17.93
CA GLU A 152 -13.27 -7.19 -18.71
C GLU A 152 -14.71 -7.70 -18.95
N LYS A 153 -15.57 -7.62 -17.93
CA LYS A 153 -16.99 -7.98 -18.04
C LYS A 153 -17.76 -7.07 -18.99
N LEU A 154 -17.51 -5.77 -18.95
CA LEU A 154 -18.17 -4.80 -19.84
C LEU A 154 -17.76 -5.05 -21.30
N GLN A 155 -16.48 -5.31 -21.53
CA GLN A 155 -15.94 -5.67 -22.83
C GLN A 155 -16.57 -6.96 -23.38
N SER A 156 -16.64 -8.02 -22.56
CA SER A 156 -17.27 -9.29 -22.96
C SER A 156 -18.76 -9.14 -23.29
N ARG A 157 -19.50 -8.32 -22.53
CA ARG A 157 -20.91 -8.01 -22.83
C ARG A 157 -21.07 -7.24 -24.13
N TYR A 158 -20.18 -6.30 -24.40
CA TYR A 158 -20.15 -5.55 -25.64
C TYR A 158 -19.91 -6.48 -26.83
N GLU A 159 -18.90 -7.36 -26.76
CA GLU A 159 -18.59 -8.35 -27.80
C GLU A 159 -19.75 -9.33 -28.03
N ALA A 160 -20.38 -9.82 -26.96
CA ALA A 160 -21.55 -10.69 -27.07
C ALA A 160 -22.73 -9.97 -27.76
N LEU A 161 -22.99 -8.70 -27.42
CA LEU A 161 -24.03 -7.90 -28.04
C LEU A 161 -23.72 -7.63 -29.53
N ALA A 162 -22.48 -7.30 -29.85
CA ALA A 162 -22.03 -7.13 -31.23
C ALA A 162 -22.21 -8.41 -32.06
N ASN A 163 -21.89 -9.57 -31.47
CA ASN A 163 -22.03 -10.87 -32.12
C ASN A 163 -23.50 -11.28 -32.35
N GLN A 164 -24.42 -10.96 -31.44
CA GLN A 164 -25.85 -11.29 -31.63
C GLN A 164 -26.51 -10.55 -32.80
N ILE A 165 -26.02 -9.36 -33.16
CA ILE A 165 -26.58 -8.56 -34.24
C ILE A 165 -26.18 -9.11 -35.64
N ASN A 166 -25.14 -9.95 -35.74
CA ASN A 166 -24.36 -10.11 -36.99
C ASN A 166 -24.70 -11.29 -37.95
N PRO A 167 -25.79 -12.06 -37.81
CA PRO A 167 -26.31 -12.77 -39.01
C PRO A 167 -27.77 -12.45 -39.29
N HIS A 168 -28.60 -12.41 -38.25
CA HIS A 168 -30.04 -12.29 -38.42
C HIS A 168 -30.47 -10.92 -38.94
N PHE A 169 -29.84 -9.83 -38.48
CA PHE A 169 -30.10 -8.50 -39.02
C PHE A 169 -29.72 -8.40 -40.50
N PHE A 170 -28.55 -8.96 -40.87
CA PHE A 170 -28.08 -9.00 -42.25
C PHE A 170 -29.06 -9.73 -43.18
N PHE A 171 -29.51 -10.94 -42.81
CA PHE A 171 -30.48 -11.71 -43.60
C PHE A 171 -31.84 -11.00 -43.68
N ASN A 172 -32.33 -10.40 -42.60
CA ASN A 172 -33.57 -9.62 -42.63
C ASN A 172 -33.47 -8.39 -43.55
N SER A 173 -32.33 -7.71 -43.56
CA SER A 173 -32.10 -6.60 -44.48
C SER A 173 -32.04 -7.04 -45.94
N LEU A 174 -31.39 -8.18 -46.24
CA LEU A 174 -31.37 -8.75 -47.59
C LEU A 174 -32.77 -9.18 -48.07
N ASN A 175 -33.57 -9.77 -47.18
CA ASN A 175 -34.95 -10.16 -47.50
C ASN A 175 -35.82 -8.93 -47.79
N GLY A 176 -35.69 -7.86 -46.99
CA GLY A 176 -36.37 -6.58 -47.23
C GLY A 176 -35.95 -5.94 -48.57
N LEU A 177 -34.65 -5.98 -48.89
CA LEU A 177 -34.14 -5.52 -50.17
C LEU A 177 -34.74 -6.33 -51.34
N THR A 178 -34.77 -7.65 -51.20
CA THR A 178 -35.32 -8.57 -52.22
C THR A 178 -36.80 -8.30 -52.47
N ALA A 179 -37.58 -7.97 -51.42
CA ALA A 179 -38.98 -7.57 -51.57
C ALA A 179 -39.15 -6.24 -52.33
N LEU A 180 -38.30 -5.24 -52.06
CA LEU A 180 -38.33 -3.95 -52.77
C LEU A 180 -37.97 -4.09 -54.25
N ILE A 181 -37.02 -4.97 -54.58
CA ILE A 181 -36.66 -5.32 -55.96
C ILE A 181 -37.84 -6.00 -56.66
N ARG A 182 -38.49 -6.97 -56.01
CA ARG A 182 -39.63 -7.72 -56.56
C ARG A 182 -40.83 -6.81 -56.87
N ASP A 183 -41.07 -5.80 -56.04
CA ASP A 183 -42.13 -4.81 -56.22
C ASP A 183 -41.79 -3.70 -57.25
N ASN A 184 -40.65 -3.79 -57.96
CA ASN A 184 -40.18 -2.79 -58.93
C ASN A 184 -39.98 -1.35 -58.35
N LYS A 185 -39.77 -1.22 -57.04
CA LYS A 185 -39.59 0.08 -56.36
C LYS A 185 -38.15 0.57 -56.45
N LYS A 186 -37.71 0.95 -57.66
CA LYS A 186 -36.30 1.32 -57.97
C LYS A 186 -35.70 2.39 -57.04
N SER A 187 -36.41 3.50 -56.81
CA SER A 187 -35.90 4.61 -55.99
C SER A 187 -35.72 4.20 -54.52
N GLN A 188 -36.71 3.51 -53.95
CA GLN A 188 -36.69 3.04 -52.56
C GLN A 188 -35.64 1.95 -52.34
N THR A 189 -35.42 1.09 -53.34
CA THR A 189 -34.36 0.07 -53.33
C THR A 189 -32.97 0.72 -53.21
N LEU A 190 -32.71 1.77 -54.00
CA LEU A 190 -31.43 2.47 -53.99
C LEU A 190 -31.17 3.15 -52.63
N GLU A 191 -32.20 3.78 -52.06
CA GLU A 191 -32.13 4.40 -50.74
C GLU A 191 -31.87 3.37 -49.63
N TYR A 192 -32.54 2.22 -49.70
CA TYR A 192 -32.36 1.12 -48.76
C TYR A 192 -30.93 0.55 -48.79
N ILE A 193 -30.35 0.35 -49.99
CA ILE A 193 -28.96 -0.10 -50.16
C ILE A 193 -27.98 0.90 -49.54
N ASN A 194 -28.18 2.20 -49.76
CA ASN A 194 -27.32 3.24 -49.21
C ASN A 194 -27.36 3.27 -47.68
N LYS A 195 -28.56 3.19 -47.09
CA LYS A 195 -28.75 3.11 -45.63
C LYS A 195 -28.10 1.85 -45.05
N LEU A 196 -28.29 0.69 -45.70
CA LEU A 196 -27.68 -0.57 -45.29
C LEU A 196 -26.14 -0.50 -45.33
N SER A 197 -25.58 0.06 -46.42
CA SER A 197 -24.13 0.26 -46.55
C SER A 197 -23.56 1.19 -45.48
N ALA A 198 -24.29 2.26 -45.10
CA ALA A 198 -23.87 3.16 -44.02
C ALA A 198 -23.84 2.47 -42.66
N VAL A 199 -24.84 1.65 -42.33
CA VAL A 199 -24.91 0.86 -41.08
C VAL A 199 -23.75 -0.13 -41.02
N PHE A 200 -23.49 -0.88 -42.10
CA PHE A 200 -22.37 -1.84 -42.13
C PHE A 200 -21.01 -1.15 -42.05
N ARG A 201 -20.82 0.01 -42.69
CA ARG A 201 -19.59 0.80 -42.52
C ARG A 201 -19.39 1.25 -41.07
N TYR A 202 -20.46 1.65 -40.38
CA TYR A 202 -20.38 2.04 -38.97
C TYR A 202 -19.99 0.86 -38.06
N ILE A 203 -20.58 -0.32 -38.27
CA ILE A 203 -20.25 -1.55 -37.54
C ILE A 203 -18.78 -1.93 -37.75
N LEU A 204 -18.31 -1.95 -39.01
CA LEU A 204 -16.92 -2.28 -39.35
C LEU A 204 -15.89 -1.24 -38.86
N GLN A 205 -16.26 0.05 -38.79
CA GLN A 205 -15.38 1.08 -38.24
C GLN A 205 -15.32 1.06 -36.72
N SER A 206 -16.40 0.65 -36.05
CA SER A 206 -16.45 0.53 -34.59
C SER A 206 -15.57 -0.62 -34.11
N ASP A 207 -15.54 -1.73 -34.85
CA ASP A 207 -14.67 -2.89 -34.61
C ASP A 207 -13.17 -2.54 -34.68
N LYS A 208 -12.78 -1.61 -35.57
CA LYS A 208 -11.40 -1.11 -35.68
C LYS A 208 -10.98 -0.11 -34.61
N LYS A 209 -11.92 0.52 -33.88
CA LYS A 209 -11.60 1.53 -32.86
C LYS A 209 -11.43 0.96 -31.45
N GLY A 210 -11.48 -0.36 -31.27
CA GLY A 210 -11.23 -1.04 -29.99
C GLY A 210 -9.79 -0.99 -29.48
N LEU A 211 -8.83 -0.47 -30.27
CA LEU A 211 -7.47 -0.17 -29.80
C LEU A 211 -7.43 1.29 -29.30
N ILE A 212 -8.01 1.54 -28.12
CA ILE A 212 -7.75 2.80 -27.40
C ILE A 212 -6.38 2.62 -26.73
N PRO A 213 -5.34 3.37 -27.12
CA PRO A 213 -4.07 3.36 -26.40
C PRO A 213 -4.28 4.07 -25.06
N LEU A 214 -3.90 3.42 -23.96
CA LEU A 214 -3.77 4.01 -22.63
C LEU A 214 -2.48 4.84 -22.51
#